data_AF-A0A0S7XN59-F1
#
_entry.id   AF-A0A0S7XN59-F1
#
_cell.length_a   1.000
_cell.length_b   1.000
_cell.length_c   1.000
_cell.angle_alpha   90.00
_cell.angle_beta   90.00
_cell.angle_gamma   90.00
#
_symmetry.space_group_name_H-M   'P 1'
#
loop_
_entity.id
_entity.type
_entity.pdbx_description
1 polymer ?
#
loop_
_entity_poly.entity_id
_entity_poly.type
_entity_poly.pdbx_seq_one_letter_code
_entity_poly.pdbx_strand_id
1 'polypeptide(L)'
;MEKSNIDYLLDHMTKRRVNIDVLRGLIREVGNIAMNTSYVSLKVVNEWLEYLGWGKNVLDEKGLQLILLVLEENGLINVQWHSLN
;
A
#
# COMPACT_ATOMS: atom_id res chain seq x y z
N MET A 1 -14.55 20.35 -3.41
CA MET A 1 -13.16 19.95 -3.70
C MET A 1 -13.14 18.44 -3.66
N GLU A 2 -12.77 17.79 -4.75
CA GLU A 2 -12.69 16.33 -4.82
C GLU A 2 -11.57 15.85 -3.89
N LYS A 3 -11.78 14.75 -3.16
CA LYS A 3 -10.75 14.21 -2.28
C LYS A 3 -9.66 13.55 -3.12
N SER A 4 -8.40 13.81 -2.78
CA SER A 4 -7.27 13.14 -3.41
C SER A 4 -7.12 11.70 -2.91
N ASN A 5 -6.41 10.85 -3.66
CA ASN A 5 -6.14 9.47 -3.23
C ASN A 5 -5.36 9.41 -1.91
N ILE A 6 -4.50 10.40 -1.64
CA ILE A 6 -3.83 10.52 -0.33
C ILE A 6 -4.83 10.82 0.80
N ASP A 7 -5.88 11.62 0.56
CA ASP A 7 -6.93 11.86 1.55
C ASP A 7 -7.72 10.59 1.87
N TYR A 8 -8.01 9.77 0.84
CA TYR A 8 -8.68 8.48 1.01
C TYR A 8 -7.79 7.48 1.76
N LEU A 9 -6.49 7.45 1.47
CA LEU A 9 -5.52 6.62 2.18
C LEU A 9 -5.44 7.01 3.66
N LEU A 10 -5.31 8.31 3.96
CA LEU A 10 -5.24 8.81 5.33
C LEU A 10 -6.51 8.47 6.12
N ASP A 11 -7.69 8.69 5.55
CA ASP A 11 -8.97 8.35 6.19
C ASP A 11 -9.10 6.85 6.46
N HIS A 12 -8.78 6.01 5.47
CA HIS A 12 -8.84 4.55 5.61
C HIS A 12 -7.88 4.03 6.70
N MET A 13 -6.63 4.48 6.67
CA MET A 13 -5.60 4.00 7.60
C MET A 13 -5.82 4.53 9.02
N THR A 14 -6.36 5.75 9.17
CA THR A 14 -6.76 6.29 10.47
C THR A 14 -7.90 5.47 11.09
N LYS A 15 -8.91 5.07 10.30
CA LYS A 15 -9.99 4.18 10.76
C LYS A 15 -9.48 2.82 11.25
N ARG A 16 -8.36 2.37 10.67
CA ARG A 16 -7.63 1.16 11.08
C ARG A 16 -6.65 1.37 12.23
N ARG A 17 -6.66 2.56 12.87
CA ARG A 17 -5.75 2.95 13.96
C ARG A 17 -4.26 2.89 13.58
N VAL A 18 -3.96 3.00 12.29
CA VAL A 18 -2.58 3.13 11.81
C VAL A 18 -2.19 4.60 11.92
N ASN A 19 -1.17 4.88 12.73
CA ASN A 19 -0.65 6.23 12.87
C ASN A 19 0.16 6.65 11.63
N ILE A 20 0.42 7.96 11.50
CA ILE A 20 1.06 8.51 10.31
C ILE A 20 2.50 8.00 10.12
N ASP A 21 3.26 7.75 11.19
CA ASP A 21 4.64 7.27 11.09
C ASP A 21 4.69 5.83 10.56
N VAL A 22 3.79 4.98 11.04
CA VAL A 22 3.59 3.60 10.55
C VAL A 22 3.12 3.64 9.09
N LEU A 23 2.18 4.52 8.74
CA LEU A 23 1.72 4.68 7.36
C LEU A 23 2.84 5.11 6.40
N ARG A 24 3.69 6.06 6.82
CA ARG A 24 4.84 6.48 6.01
C ARG A 24 5.82 5.34 5.76
N GLY A 25 6.04 4.48 6.75
CA GLY A 25 6.86 3.29 6.57
C GLY A 25 6.19 2.26 5.65
N LEU A 26 4.88 2.03 5.80
CA LEU A 26 4.13 1.13 4.89
C LEU A 26 4.19 1.59 3.44
N ILE A 27 3.98 2.88 3.16
CA ILE A 27 4.07 3.43 1.79
C ILE A 27 5.46 3.15 1.20
N ARG A 28 6.51 3.34 1.99
CA ARG A 28 7.90 3.10 1.57
C ARG A 28 8.15 1.64 1.25
N GLU A 29 7.77 0.72 2.14
CA GLU A 29 8.02 -0.70 1.93
C GLU A 29 7.19 -1.27 0.78
N VAL A 30 5.91 -0.86 0.67
CA VAL A 30 5.08 -1.22 -0.48
C VAL A 30 5.67 -0.68 -1.78
N GLY A 31 6.18 0.55 -1.78
CA GLY A 31 6.87 1.13 -2.94
C GLY A 31 8.12 0.33 -3.33
N ASN A 32 8.95 -0.03 -2.35
CA ASN A 32 10.13 -0.87 -2.59
C ASN A 32 9.76 -2.23 -3.19
N ILE A 33 8.71 -2.88 -2.67
CA ILE A 33 8.21 -4.15 -3.21
C ILE A 33 7.73 -3.94 -4.65
N ALA A 34 6.87 -2.94 -4.88
CA ALA A 34 6.29 -2.66 -6.18
C ALA A 34 7.33 -2.30 -7.26
N MET A 35 8.41 -1.59 -6.92
CA MET A 35 9.48 -1.27 -7.87
C MET A 35 10.32 -2.50 -8.29
N ASN A 36 10.45 -3.48 -7.39
CA ASN A 36 11.29 -4.66 -7.60
C ASN A 36 10.52 -5.87 -8.15
N THR A 37 9.20 -5.76 -8.30
CA THR A 37 8.34 -6.85 -8.79
C THR A 37 7.46 -6.35 -9.94
N SER A 38 7.39 -7.11 -11.03
CA SER A 38 6.42 -6.86 -12.09
C SER A 38 4.98 -7.21 -11.69
N TYR A 39 4.80 -7.89 -10.55
CA TYR A 39 3.50 -8.37 -10.06
C TYR A 39 3.34 -8.10 -8.57
N VAL A 40 2.30 -7.34 -8.22
CA VAL A 40 1.96 -6.99 -6.84
C VAL A 40 0.60 -7.59 -6.51
N SER A 41 0.56 -8.43 -5.47
CA SER A 41 -0.69 -8.94 -4.88
C SER A 41 -0.69 -8.73 -3.37
N LEU A 42 -1.88 -8.65 -2.77
CA LEU A 42 -2.03 -8.47 -1.33
C LEU A 42 -1.29 -9.53 -0.51
N LYS A 43 -1.32 -10.78 -0.99
CA LYS A 43 -0.63 -11.89 -0.34
C LYS A 43 0.89 -11.67 -0.35
N VAL A 44 1.46 -11.39 -1.51
CA VAL A 44 2.91 -11.18 -1.67
C VAL A 44 3.38 -10.00 -0.83
N VAL A 45 2.65 -8.89 -0.85
CA VAL A 45 3.00 -7.70 -0.06
C VAL A 45 2.96 -8.00 1.44
N ASN A 46 1.91 -8.65 1.94
CA ASN A 46 1.83 -8.99 3.35
C ASN A 46 2.89 -10.01 3.78
N GLU A 47 3.26 -10.98 2.93
CA GLU A 47 4.36 -11.92 3.21
C GLU A 47 5.70 -11.19 3.34
N TRP A 48 5.98 -10.22 2.46
CA TRP A 48 7.17 -9.37 2.56
C TRP A 48 7.16 -8.47 3.79
N LEU A 49 6.02 -7.84 4.10
CA LEU A 49 5.88 -7.01 5.31
C LEU A 49 6.07 -7.85 6.59
N GLU A 50 5.54 -9.08 6.62
CA GLU A 50 5.76 -10.01 7.73
C GLU A 50 7.25 -10.35 7.88
N TYR A 51 7.93 -10.66 6.78
CA TYR A 51 9.38 -10.91 6.77
C TYR A 51 10.19 -9.72 7.31
N LEU A 52 9.74 -8.49 7.04
CA LEU A 52 10.33 -7.24 7.53
C LEU A 52 9.94 -6.89 8.98
N GLY A 53 9.15 -7.74 9.66
CA GLY A 53 8.79 -7.55 11.06
C GLY A 53 7.57 -6.69 11.33
N TRP A 54 6.76 -6.37 10.31
CA TRP A 54 5.54 -5.57 10.46
C TRP A 54 4.36 -6.36 11.05
N GLY A 55 4.47 -7.69 11.09
CA GLY A 55 3.41 -8.59 11.54
C GLY A 55 2.58 -9.15 10.39
N LYS A 56 1.52 -9.89 10.73
CA LYS A 56 0.66 -10.59 9.77
C LYS A 56 -0.50 -9.71 9.32
N ASN A 57 -0.86 -9.80 8.04
CA ASN A 57 -2.06 -9.16 7.46
C ASN A 57 -2.15 -7.65 7.78
N VAL A 58 -1.02 -6.95 7.65
CA VAL A 58 -0.89 -5.53 7.98
C VAL A 58 -1.76 -4.68 7.06
N LEU A 59 -1.77 -5.01 5.78
CA LEU A 59 -2.61 -4.36 4.77
C LEU A 59 -3.82 -5.21 4.43
N ASP A 60 -4.92 -4.52 4.17
CA ASP A 60 -6.08 -5.08 3.47
C ASP A 60 -6.01 -4.65 2.01
N GLU A 61 -6.87 -5.25 1.20
CA GLU A 61 -6.96 -5.01 -0.23
C GLU A 61 -7.06 -3.52 -0.57
N LYS A 62 -7.98 -2.82 0.13
CA LYS A 62 -8.20 -1.40 -0.06
C LYS A 62 -6.98 -0.55 0.33
N GLY A 63 -6.31 -0.88 1.43
CA GLY A 63 -5.12 -0.18 1.88
C GLY A 63 -3.97 -0.33 0.88
N LEU A 64 -3.77 -1.53 0.33
CA LEU A 64 -2.77 -1.75 -0.70
C LEU A 64 -3.09 -0.95 -1.97
N GLN A 65 -4.31 -1.02 -2.49
CA GLN A 65 -4.72 -0.29 -3.69
C GLN A 65 -4.53 1.22 -3.55
N LEU A 66 -4.91 1.79 -2.40
CA LEU A 66 -4.73 3.22 -2.15
C LEU A 66 -3.26 3.63 -2.07
N ILE A 67 -2.40 2.79 -1.48
CA ILE A 67 -0.95 3.06 -1.47
C ILE A 67 -0.39 3.02 -2.89
N LEU A 68 -0.75 2.03 -3.69
CA LEU A 68 -0.28 1.91 -5.08
C LEU A 68 -0.74 3.09 -5.94
N LEU A 69 -2.02 3.48 -5.85
CA LEU A 69 -2.55 4.64 -6.57
C LEU A 69 -1.79 5.93 -6.22
N VAL A 70 -1.52 6.15 -4.93
CA VAL A 70 -0.72 7.31 -4.49
C VAL A 70 0.69 7.24 -5.10
N LEU A 71 1.34 6.08 -5.12
CA LEU A 71 2.68 5.93 -5.70
C LEU A 71 2.69 6.14 -7.22
N GLU A 72 1.66 5.65 -7.94
CA GLU A 72 1.50 5.83 -9.39
C GLU A 72 1.23 7.28 -9.76
N GLU A 73 0.34 7.98 -9.04
CA GLU A 73 0.06 9.40 -9.26
C GLU A 73 1.30 10.29 -9.07
N ASN A 74 2.22 9.87 -8.20
CA ASN A 74 3.49 10.55 -7.97
C ASN A 74 4.59 10.09 -8.94
N GLY A 75 4.30 9.21 -9.90
CA GLY A 75 5.25 8.72 -10.90
C GLY A 75 6.36 7.83 -10.34
N LEU A 76 6.17 7.24 -9.15
CA LEU A 76 7.18 6.43 -8.48
C LEU A 76 7.18 4.98 -8.96
N ILE A 77 6.02 4.46 -9.36
CA ILE A 77 5.85 3.08 -9.83
C ILE A 77 4.93 3.05 -11.07
N ASN A 78 4.93 1.92 -11.78
CA ASN A 78 3.97 1.61 -12.84
C ASN A 78 3.67 0.11 -12.77
N VAL A 79 2.52 -0.26 -12.17
CA VAL A 79 2.24 -1.65 -11.80
C VAL A 79 0.98 -2.16 -12.49
N GLN A 80 1.04 -3.36 -13.07
CA GLN A 80 -0.15 -4.02 -13.62
C GLN A 80 -0.95 -4.72 -12.51
N TRP A 81 -2.11 -4.17 -12.14
CA TRP A 81 -3.00 -4.73 -11.13
C TRP A 81 -3.87 -5.87 -11.70
N HIS A 82 -3.98 -6.99 -10.96
CA HIS A 82 -4.96 -8.04 -11.22
C HIS A 82 -5.73 -8.33 -9.94
N SER A 83 -7.00 -7.89 -9.88
CA SER A 83 -7.91 -8.37 -8.83
C SER A 83 -8.22 -9.84 -9.10
N LEU A 84 -7.92 -10.72 -8.14
CA LEU A 84 -8.48 -12.06 -8.17
C LEU A 84 -10.00 -11.91 -7.99
N ASN A 85 -10.74 -12.16 -9.08
CA ASN A 85 -12.20 -12.36 -9.06
C ASN A 85 -12.55 -13.58 -8.20
#